data_AF-T2J7X5-F1
#
_entry.id   AF-T2J7X5-F1
#
_cell.length_a   1.000
_cell.length_b   1.000
_cell.length_c   1.000
_cell.angle_alpha   90.00
_cell.angle_beta   90.00
_cell.angle_gamma   90.00
#
_symmetry.space_group_name_H-M   'P 1'
#
loop_
_entity.id
_entity.type
_entity.pdbx_description
1 polymer ?
#
loop_
_entity_poly.entity_id
_entity_poly.type
_entity_poly.pdbx_seq_one_letter_code
_entity_poly.pdbx_strand_id
1 'polypeptide(L)'
;MMINCETTTLLDDLQKVSDVRSQIANYLDEMIKTLEKGESMGENLSGKLELSQYIDDLEKIGSNLKNGIFLLLVLGDMKRGKSTFLNALLG
;
A
#
# COMPACT_ATOMS: atom_id res chain seq x y z
N MET A 1 -23.69 1.77 26.54
CA MET A 1 -23.32 0.42 26.07
C MET A 1 -23.16 0.52 24.56
N MET A 2 -21.93 0.67 24.06
CA MET A 2 -21.69 0.69 22.60
C MET A 2 -21.76 -0.75 22.10
N ILE A 3 -22.68 -1.01 21.19
CA ILE A 3 -22.77 -2.28 20.47
C ILE A 3 -21.64 -2.24 19.44
N ASN A 4 -20.55 -2.96 19.71
CA ASN A 4 -19.51 -3.20 18.73
C ASN A 4 -20.08 -4.14 17.67
N CYS A 5 -20.45 -3.59 16.51
CA CYS A 5 -20.86 -4.37 15.36
C CYS A 5 -19.59 -4.90 14.68
N GLU A 6 -19.43 -6.22 14.52
CA GLU A 6 -18.19 -6.81 13.98
C GLU A 6 -17.85 -6.33 12.55
N THR A 7 -18.85 -5.85 11.80
CA THR A 7 -18.65 -5.29 10.45
C THR A 7 -17.99 -3.92 10.45
N THR A 8 -18.27 -3.06 11.44
CA THR A 8 -17.55 -1.78 11.56
C THR A 8 -16.09 -2.03 11.89
N THR A 9 -15.78 -3.07 12.70
CA THR A 9 -14.39 -3.40 13.03
C THR A 9 -13.55 -3.85 11.83
N LEU A 10 -14.12 -4.63 10.90
CA LEU A 10 -13.37 -5.12 9.74
C LEU A 10 -12.97 -4.00 8.76
N LEU A 11 -13.92 -3.13 8.42
CA LEU A 11 -13.64 -2.00 7.50
C LEU A 11 -12.69 -1.00 8.14
N ASP A 12 -12.85 -0.72 9.43
CA ASP A 12 -11.93 0.15 10.18
C ASP A 12 -10.51 -0.43 10.20
N ASP A 13 -10.35 -1.74 10.39
CA ASP A 13 -9.04 -2.38 10.39
C ASP A 13 -8.40 -2.42 9.00
N LEU A 14 -9.18 -2.66 7.94
CA LEU A 14 -8.70 -2.54 6.56
C LEU A 14 -8.26 -1.11 6.23
N GLN A 15 -8.99 -0.11 6.72
CA GLN A 15 -8.63 1.29 6.55
C GLN A 15 -7.31 1.60 7.27
N LYS A 16 -7.14 1.18 8.52
CA LYS A 16 -5.88 1.35 9.26
C LYS A 16 -4.68 0.75 8.53
N VAL A 17 -4.82 -0.46 7.98
CA VAL A 17 -3.75 -1.09 7.21
C VAL A 17 -3.46 -0.30 5.94
N SER A 18 -4.49 0.20 5.24
CA SER A 18 -4.32 1.04 4.06
C SER A 18 -3.59 2.36 4.38
N ASP A 19 -3.91 2.98 5.51
CA ASP A 19 -3.29 4.23 5.96
C ASP A 19 -1.81 4.01 6.30
N VAL A 20 -1.50 2.99 7.10
CA VAL A 20 -0.12 2.65 7.46
C VAL A 20 0.70 2.30 6.22
N ARG A 21 0.12 1.52 5.29
CA ARG A 21 0.78 1.17 4.03
C ARG A 21 1.10 2.42 3.19
N SER A 22 0.18 3.38 3.15
CA SER A 22 0.40 4.66 2.44
C SER A 22 1.51 5.50 3.11
N GLN A 23 1.55 5.53 4.45
CA GLN A 23 2.61 6.22 5.19
C GLN A 23 4.00 5.61 4.92
N ILE A 24 4.10 4.27 4.94
CA ILE A 24 5.36 3.57 4.64
C ILE A 24 5.83 3.89 3.21
N ALA A 25 4.92 3.90 2.23
CA ALA A 25 5.28 4.25 0.87
C ALA A 25 5.78 5.70 0.74
N ASN A 26 5.19 6.64 1.49
CA ASN A 26 5.66 8.02 1.51
C ASN A 26 7.06 8.15 2.15
N TYR A 27 7.36 7.39 3.21
CA TYR A 27 8.70 7.35 3.78
C TYR A 27 9.73 6.77 2.82
N LEU A 28 9.34 5.75 2.03
CA LEU A 28 10.19 5.20 0.97
C LEU A 28 10.48 6.23 -0.12
N ASP A 29 9.49 7.00 -0.57
CA ASP A 29 9.70 8.08 -1.54
C ASP A 29 10.71 9.13 -1.03
N GLU A 30 10.60 9.54 0.24
CA GLU A 30 11.55 10.51 0.83
C GLU A 30 12.96 9.93 0.96
N MET A 31 13.07 8.63 1.23
CA MET A 31 14.36 7.93 1.25
C MET A 31 14.98 7.89 -0.15
N ILE A 32 14.20 7.54 -1.18
CA ILE A 32 14.64 7.51 -2.58
C ILE A 32 15.17 8.88 -3.00
N LYS A 33 14.42 9.96 -2.75
CA LYS A 33 14.87 11.35 -3.04
C LYS A 33 16.20 11.68 -2.37
N THR A 34 16.40 11.20 -1.14
CA THR A 34 17.64 11.42 -0.39
C THR A 34 18.81 10.65 -1.03
N LEU A 35 18.58 9.41 -1.45
CA LEU A 35 19.57 8.58 -2.13
C LEU A 35 19.95 9.15 -3.50
N GLU A 36 18.97 9.57 -4.30
CA GLU A 36 19.19 10.22 -5.61
C GLU A 36 20.04 11.49 -5.48
N LYS A 37 19.70 12.33 -4.49
CA LYS A 37 20.46 13.55 -4.21
C LYS A 37 21.89 13.21 -3.78
N GLY A 38 22.07 12.18 -2.97
CA GLY A 38 23.39 11.69 -2.55
C GLY A 38 24.23 11.18 -3.72
N GLU A 39 23.65 10.37 -4.61
CA GLU A 39 24.32 9.84 -5.80
C GLU A 39 24.75 10.97 -6.75
N SER A 40 23.87 11.96 -6.97
CA SER A 40 24.17 13.14 -7.80
C SER A 40 25.28 14.02 -7.22
N MET A 41 25.33 14.16 -5.89
CA MET A 41 26.42 14.87 -5.21
C MET A 41 27.73 14.08 -5.26
N GLY A 42 27.67 12.76 -5.09
CA GLY A 42 28.83 11.85 -5.14
C GLY A 42 29.52 11.87 -6.50
N GLU A 43 28.75 11.87 -7.59
CA GLU A 43 29.26 11.98 -8.96
C GLU A 43 30.16 13.21 -9.16
N ASN A 44 29.86 14.33 -8.49
CA ASN A 44 30.60 15.59 -8.62
C ASN A 44 31.75 15.76 -7.61
N LEU A 45 31.83 14.91 -6.58
CA LEU A 45 32.76 15.08 -5.46
C LEU A 45 33.75 13.92 -5.31
N SER A 46 33.26 12.72 -5.01
CA SER A 46 34.08 11.58 -4.53
C SER A 46 33.91 10.31 -5.37
N GLY A 47 33.17 10.38 -6.47
CA GLY A 47 32.77 9.22 -7.28
C GLY A 47 31.37 8.73 -6.94
N LYS A 48 30.77 8.01 -7.90
CA LYS A 48 29.44 7.39 -7.76
C LYS A 48 29.45 6.30 -6.69
N LEU A 49 28.33 6.17 -5.98
CA LEU A 49 28.11 5.10 -4.99
C LEU A 49 27.40 3.88 -5.61
N GLU A 50 27.02 3.98 -6.90
CA GLU A 50 26.36 2.92 -7.66
C GLU A 50 25.04 2.47 -7.02
N LEU A 51 24.28 3.42 -6.45
CA LEU A 51 23.02 3.15 -5.77
C LEU A 51 21.82 2.99 -6.71
N SER A 52 22.00 3.11 -8.02
CA SER A 52 20.93 3.11 -9.03
C SER A 52 20.02 1.88 -8.93
N GLN A 53 20.59 0.69 -8.80
CA GLN A 53 19.80 -0.54 -8.68
C GLN A 53 18.97 -0.57 -7.38
N TYR A 54 19.53 -0.08 -6.28
CA TYR A 54 18.80 0.00 -5.01
C TYR A 54 17.66 1.02 -5.08
N ILE A 55 17.88 2.15 -5.76
CA ILE A 55 16.84 3.16 -6.03
C ILE A 55 15.71 2.53 -6.86
N ASP A 56 16.02 1.85 -7.96
CA ASP A 56 15.03 1.18 -8.82
C ASP A 56 14.21 0.12 -8.07
N ASP A 57 14.85 -0.65 -7.18
CA ASP A 57 14.18 -1.68 -6.39
C ASP A 57 13.26 -1.04 -5.33
N LEU A 58 13.71 0.03 -4.67
CA LEU A 58 12.90 0.77 -3.70
C LEU A 58 11.70 1.45 -4.36
N GLU A 59 11.85 1.99 -5.58
CA GLU A 59 10.74 2.57 -6.35
C GLU A 59 9.67 1.52 -6.67
N LYS A 60 10.08 0.32 -7.11
CA LYS A 60 9.14 -0.79 -7.37
C LYS A 60 8.40 -1.19 -6.11
N ILE A 61 9.11 -1.32 -4.99
CA ILE A 61 8.51 -1.68 -3.70
C ILE A 61 7.53 -0.59 -3.25
N GLY A 62 7.92 0.69 -3.33
CA GLY A 62 7.07 1.83 -2.97
C GLY A 62 5.80 1.90 -3.83
N SER A 63 5.93 1.69 -5.15
CA SER A 63 4.80 1.63 -6.08
C SER A 63 3.83 0.49 -5.75
N ASN A 64 4.35 -0.70 -5.42
CA ASN A 64 3.53 -1.84 -5.02
C ASN A 64 2.76 -1.58 -3.72
N LEU A 65 3.36 -0.87 -2.76
CA LEU A 65 2.69 -0.51 -1.51
C LEU A 65 1.57 0.52 -1.74
N LYS A 66 1.79 1.52 -2.60
CA LYS A 66 0.74 2.50 -2.96
C LYS A 66 -0.42 1.88 -3.71
N ASN A 67 -0.13 1.01 -4.67
CA ASN A 67 -1.14 0.45 -5.58
C ASN A 67 -1.74 -0.88 -5.09
N GLY A 68 -1.35 -1.36 -3.91
CA GLY A 68 -1.87 -2.61 -3.36
C GLY A 68 -3.37 -2.54 -3.07
N ILE A 69 -4.13 -3.49 -3.60
CA ILE A 69 -5.58 -3.61 -3.36
C ILE A 69 -5.90 -4.86 -2.56
N PHE A 70 -6.97 -4.80 -1.76
CA PHE A 70 -7.55 -5.99 -1.14
C PHE A 70 -8.53 -6.63 -2.12
N LEU A 71 -8.16 -7.78 -2.68
CA LEU A 71 -9.00 -8.53 -3.61
C LEU A 71 -9.88 -9.52 -2.84
N LEU A 72 -11.19 -9.28 -2.84
CA LEU A 72 -12.18 -10.24 -2.33
C LEU A 72 -12.79 -11.04 -3.49
N LEU A 73 -12.50 -12.35 -3.53
CA LEU A 73 -13.13 -13.28 -4.47
C LEU A 73 -14.35 -13.94 -3.81
N VAL A 74 -15.55 -13.61 -4.29
CA VAL A 74 -16.80 -14.21 -3.81
C VAL A 74 -17.33 -15.23 -4.82
N LEU A 75 -17.35 -16.50 -4.42
CA LEU A 75 -17.84 -17.62 -5.23
C LEU A 75 -19.18 -18.14 -4.71
N GLY A 76 -19.99 -18.69 -5.63
CA GLY A 76 -21.22 -19.40 -5.27
C GLY A 76 -22.17 -19.61 -6.45
N ASP A 77 -23.18 -20.44 -6.26
CA ASP A 77 -24.17 -20.76 -7.28
C ASP A 77 -25.05 -19.56 -7.68
N MET A 78 -25.58 -19.58 -8.91
CA MET A 78 -26.52 -18.57 -9.39
C MET A 78 -27.74 -18.47 -8.47
N LYS A 79 -28.26 -17.24 -8.28
CA LYS A 79 -29.46 -16.91 -7.50
C LYS A 79 -29.40 -17.19 -5.98
N ARG A 80 -28.22 -17.48 -5.40
CA ARG A 80 -28.05 -17.65 -3.94
C ARG A 80 -27.75 -16.35 -3.18
N GLY A 81 -28.18 -15.20 -3.71
CA GLY A 81 -28.00 -13.93 -3.00
C GLY A 81 -26.55 -13.42 -2.94
N LYS A 82 -25.64 -13.85 -3.83
CA LYS A 82 -24.26 -13.33 -3.89
C LYS A 82 -24.23 -11.79 -3.99
N SER A 83 -25.07 -11.22 -4.85
CA SER A 83 -25.21 -9.77 -5.00
C SER A 83 -25.82 -9.13 -3.76
N THR A 84 -26.77 -9.79 -3.10
CA THR A 84 -27.38 -9.33 -1.84
C THR A 84 -26.37 -9.30 -0.69
N PHE A 85 -25.49 -10.31 -0.62
CA PHE A 85 -24.41 -10.38 0.37
C PHE A 85 -23.36 -9.28 0.17
N LEU A 86 -22.92 -9.05 -1.07
CA LEU A 86 -21.99 -7.96 -1.37
C LEU A 86 -22.59 -6.58 -1.03
N ASN A 87 -23.86 -6.36 -1.37
CA ASN A 87 -24.53 -5.10 -1.03
C ASN A 87 -24.65 -4.92 0.49
N ALA A 88 -24.97 -5.97 1.25
CA ALA A 88 -25.03 -5.88 2.71
C ALA A 88 -23.65 -5.68 3.37
N LEU A 89 -22.57 -6.18 2.74
CA LEU A 89 -21.20 -6.02 3.24
C LEU A 89 -20.63 -4.63 2.98
N LEU A 90 -20.95 -4.04 1.82
CA LEU A 90 -20.47 -2.71 1.41
C LEU A 90 -21.36 -1.57 1.93
N GLY A 91 -22.61 -1.87 2.29
CA GLY A 91 -23.61 -0.88 2.70
C GLY A 91 -24.42 -0.37 1.51
#